data_AF-A0AAQ3LZU2-F1
#
_entry.id   AF-A0AAQ3LZU2-F1
#
_cell.length_a   1.000
_cell.length_b   1.000
_cell.length_c   1.000
_cell.angle_alpha   90.00
_cell.angle_beta   90.00
_cell.angle_gamma   90.00
#
_symmetry.space_group_name_H-M   'P 1'
#
loop_
_entity.id
_entity.type
_entity.pdbx_description
1 polymer ?
#
loop_
_entity_poly.entity_id
_entity_poly.type
_entity_poly.pdbx_seq_one_letter_code
_entity_poly.pdbx_strand_id
1 'polypeptide(L)'
;MSPRIVGYSLHMLPSHFRKALETYLKNGALQKVGEIEWITIKTRGNDSPVHKSQTNPEDKEDVISVRIQPKDGSRACTHHVYANGTGTMNIGDKREYSTIAERRE
;
A
#
# COMPACT_ATOMS: atom_id res chain seq x y z
N MET A 1 2.59 -1.44 -17.85
CA MET A 1 3.60 -2.37 -17.28
C MET A 1 3.28 -2.59 -15.81
N SER A 2 3.36 -3.81 -15.31
CA SER A 2 3.17 -4.08 -13.87
C SER A 2 4.43 -3.67 -13.11
N PRO A 3 4.31 -3.02 -11.93
CA PRO A 3 5.49 -2.57 -11.17
C PRO A 3 6.32 -3.76 -10.70
N ARG A 4 7.64 -3.59 -10.63
CA ARG A 4 8.56 -4.63 -10.16
C ARG A 4 8.40 -4.83 -8.65
N ILE A 5 8.14 -6.06 -8.21
CA ILE A 5 8.11 -6.38 -6.77
C ILE A 5 9.51 -6.79 -6.32
N VAL A 6 9.98 -6.18 -5.24
CA VAL A 6 11.33 -6.37 -4.69
C VAL A 6 11.24 -6.79 -3.22
N GLY A 7 12.08 -7.74 -2.80
CA GLY A 7 12.19 -8.19 -1.41
C GLY A 7 11.31 -9.40 -1.09
N TYR A 8 10.01 -9.17 -0.86
CA TYR A 8 9.08 -10.23 -0.46
C TYR A 8 8.27 -10.74 -1.66
N SER A 9 8.11 -12.05 -1.76
CA SER A 9 7.39 -12.68 -2.88
C SER A 9 5.88 -12.45 -2.75
N LEU A 10 5.27 -11.91 -3.81
CA LEU A 10 3.83 -11.69 -3.88
C LEU A 10 3.01 -13.00 -3.72
N HIS A 11 3.63 -14.15 -3.94
CA HIS A 11 3.04 -15.48 -3.76
C HIS A 11 2.98 -15.93 -2.31
N MET A 12 3.79 -15.32 -1.44
CA MET A 12 3.77 -15.56 0.01
C MET A 12 2.69 -14.72 0.72
N LEU A 13 2.13 -13.72 0.02
CA LEU A 13 0.97 -12.99 0.52
C LEU A 13 -0.27 -13.88 0.50
N PRO A 14 -1.15 -13.77 1.52
CA PRO A 14 -2.46 -14.39 1.46
C PRO A 14 -3.22 -13.98 0.20
N SER A 15 -3.96 -14.92 -0.39
CA SER A 15 -4.62 -14.77 -1.69
C SER A 15 -5.52 -13.53 -1.77
N HIS A 16 -6.20 -13.19 -0.68
CA HIS A 16 -7.04 -12.00 -0.59
C HIS A 16 -6.21 -10.71 -0.63
N PHE A 17 -5.10 -10.63 0.10
CA PHE A 17 -4.20 -9.48 0.07
C PHE A 17 -3.46 -9.32 -1.25
N ARG A 18 -3.16 -10.43 -1.93
CA ARG A 18 -2.59 -10.38 -3.28
C ARG A 18 -3.52 -9.63 -4.24
N LYS A 19 -4.80 -10.03 -4.30
CA LYS A 19 -5.80 -9.38 -5.14
C LYS A 19 -6.04 -7.92 -4.72
N ALA A 20 -6.07 -7.68 -3.41
CA ALA A 20 -6.21 -6.34 -2.85
C ALA A 20 -5.05 -5.42 -3.27
N LEU A 21 -3.81 -5.92 -3.18
CA LEU A 21 -2.62 -5.19 -3.59
C LEU A 21 -2.65 -4.90 -5.10
N GLU A 22 -3.00 -5.88 -5.93
CA GLU A 22 -3.14 -5.66 -7.38
C GLU A 22 -4.21 -4.60 -7.70
N THR A 23 -5.34 -4.63 -6.98
CA THR A 23 -6.43 -3.65 -7.13
C THR A 23 -5.97 -2.27 -6.70
N TYR A 24 -5.27 -2.18 -5.57
CA TYR A 24 -4.74 -0.94 -5.04
C TYR A 24 -3.68 -0.35 -5.96
N LEU A 25 -2.77 -1.16 -6.51
CA LEU A 25 -1.73 -0.67 -7.43
C LEU A 25 -2.31 -0.07 -8.70
N LYS A 26 -3.40 -0.67 -9.22
CA LYS A 26 -4.05 -0.20 -10.46
C LYS A 26 -4.92 1.04 -10.25
N ASN A 27 -5.61 1.15 -9.11
CA ASN A 27 -6.58 2.22 -8.87
C ASN A 27 -6.08 3.24 -7.85
N GLY A 28 -5.60 2.79 -6.69
CA GLY A 28 -5.20 3.64 -5.58
C GLY A 28 -3.79 4.22 -5.72
N ALA A 29 -2.77 3.37 -5.72
CA ALA A 29 -1.39 3.82 -5.73
C ALA A 29 -1.05 4.64 -6.99
N LEU A 30 -1.52 4.22 -8.17
CA LEU A 30 -1.27 4.97 -9.41
C LEU A 30 -1.81 6.40 -9.34
N GLN A 31 -2.97 6.62 -8.74
CA GLN A 31 -3.54 7.95 -8.57
C GLN A 31 -2.85 8.75 -7.46
N LYS A 32 -2.34 8.10 -6.41
CA LYS A 32 -1.64 8.78 -5.29
C LYS A 32 -0.20 9.16 -5.60
N VAL A 33 0.53 8.32 -6.35
CA VAL A 33 1.96 8.50 -6.59
C VAL A 33 2.36 8.50 -8.07
N GLY A 34 1.41 8.33 -8.99
CA GLY A 34 1.69 8.24 -10.42
C GLY A 34 2.22 6.87 -10.85
N GLU A 35 3.02 6.85 -11.92
CA GLU A 35 3.68 5.62 -12.38
C GLU A 35 4.60 5.06 -11.30
N ILE A 36 4.50 3.74 -11.08
CA ILE A 36 5.26 3.04 -10.06
C ILE A 36 6.44 2.32 -10.71
N GLU A 37 7.65 2.55 -10.21
CA GLU A 37 8.86 1.87 -10.67
C GLU A 37 8.97 0.48 -10.01
N TRP A 38 8.95 0.46 -8.67
CA TRP A 38 9.00 -0.77 -7.90
C TRP A 38 8.22 -0.67 -6.59
N ILE A 39 7.86 -1.84 -6.05
CA ILE A 39 7.22 -1.97 -4.76
C ILE A 39 7.93 -2.99 -3.88
N THR A 40 7.90 -2.78 -2.58
CA THR A 40 8.47 -3.68 -1.58
C THR A 40 7.46 -3.90 -0.46
N ILE A 41 7.01 -5.14 -0.29
CA ILE A 41 6.15 -5.51 0.84
C ILE A 41 7.03 -5.64 2.07
N LYS A 42 6.69 -4.89 3.12
CA LYS A 42 7.43 -4.88 4.39
C LYS A 42 6.86 -5.92 5.33
N THR A 43 7.72 -6.79 5.84
CA THR A 43 7.35 -7.84 6.82
C THR A 43 7.58 -7.44 8.28
N ARG A 44 8.11 -6.24 8.57
CA ARG A 44 8.46 -5.78 9.94
C ARG A 44 9.21 -6.81 10.81
N GLY A 45 9.95 -7.74 10.19
CA GLY A 45 10.66 -8.80 10.91
C GLY A 45 9.78 -9.94 11.45
N ASN A 46 8.47 -9.93 11.17
CA ASN A 46 7.57 -11.04 11.42
C ASN A 46 7.43 -11.93 10.18
N ASP A 47 7.13 -13.21 10.40
CA ASP A 47 6.91 -14.20 9.32
C ASP A 47 5.72 -13.80 8.41
N SER A 48 4.75 -13.06 8.98
CA SER A 48 3.58 -12.55 8.27
C SER A 48 3.67 -11.05 7.97
N PRO A 49 3.48 -10.62 6.70
CA PRO A 49 3.41 -9.20 6.32
C PRO A 49 2.09 -8.54 6.74
N VAL A 50 1.08 -9.34 7.07
CA VAL A 50 -0.22 -8.89 7.54
C VAL A 50 -0.12 -8.51 9.01
N HIS A 51 -0.52 -7.29 9.33
CA HIS A 51 -0.53 -6.77 10.68
C HIS A 51 -1.66 -5.75 10.85
N LYS A 52 -1.97 -5.40 12.10
CA LYS A 52 -2.89 -4.29 12.39
C LYS A 52 -2.16 -2.97 12.27
N SER A 53 -2.85 -1.96 11.77
CA SER A 53 -2.29 -0.61 11.67
C SER A 53 -1.95 -0.07 13.05
N GLN A 54 -0.69 0.26 13.30
CA GLN A 54 -0.29 0.95 14.54
C GLN A 54 -0.69 2.43 14.52
N THR A 55 -0.95 2.99 13.34
CA THR A 55 -1.25 4.42 13.18
C THR A 55 -2.72 4.75 13.39
N ASN A 56 -3.59 3.77 13.21
CA ASN A 56 -5.02 3.88 13.49
C ASN A 56 -5.41 2.75 14.45
N PRO A 57 -5.22 2.91 15.77
CA PRO A 57 -5.50 1.84 16.73
C PRO A 57 -7.00 1.51 16.87
N GLU A 58 -7.87 2.45 16.49
CA GLU A 58 -9.32 2.25 16.32
C GLU A 58 -9.65 1.31 15.14
N ASP A 59 -8.74 1.25 14.17
CA ASP A 59 -8.85 0.48 12.95
C ASP A 59 -8.31 -0.94 13.20
N LYS A 60 -9.22 -1.85 13.53
CA LYS A 60 -8.86 -3.24 13.87
C LYS A 60 -8.62 -4.12 12.65
N GLU A 61 -8.63 -3.58 11.43
CA GLU A 61 -8.49 -4.38 10.24
C GLU A 61 -7.04 -4.72 9.91
N ASP A 62 -6.91 -5.84 9.23
CA ASP A 62 -5.64 -6.35 8.77
C ASP A 62 -5.17 -5.55 7.55
N VAL A 63 -3.92 -5.14 7.60
CA VAL A 63 -3.24 -4.38 6.54
C VAL A 63 -1.90 -5.00 6.20
N ILE A 64 -1.44 -4.71 4.99
CA ILE A 64 -0.05 -4.96 4.58
C ILE A 64 0.65 -3.61 4.35
N SER A 65 1.88 -3.49 4.83
CA SER A 65 2.71 -2.31 4.52
C SER A 65 3.44 -2.54 3.21
N VAL A 66 3.24 -1.65 2.25
CA VAL A 66 3.90 -1.69 0.94
C VAL A 66 4.63 -0.39 0.72
N ARG A 67 5.94 -0.46 0.55
CA ARG A 67 6.76 0.67 0.14
C ARG A 67 6.72 0.78 -1.38
N ILE A 68 6.32 1.93 -1.88
CA ILE A 68 6.11 2.20 -3.31
C ILE A 68 7.11 3.27 -3.72
N GLN A 69 7.92 2.98 -4.74
CA GLN A 69 8.81 3.95 -5.36
C GLN A 69 8.15 4.49 -6.64
N PRO A 70 7.81 5.78 -6.68
CA PRO A 70 7.36 6.43 -7.88
C PRO A 70 8.49 6.48 -8.93
N LYS A 71 8.12 6.34 -10.19
CA LYS A 71 9.03 6.46 -11.35
C LYS A 71 9.44 7.91 -11.64
N ASP A 72 8.65 8.86 -11.16
CA ASP A 72 8.92 10.30 -11.21
C ASP A 72 10.17 10.73 -10.42
N GLY A 73 10.81 9.81 -9.67
CA GLY A 73 11.98 10.12 -8.83
C GLY A 73 11.60 10.70 -7.46
N SER A 74 10.31 10.93 -7.23
CA SER A 74 9.74 11.27 -5.92
C SER A 74 10.08 10.23 -4.84
N ARG A 75 10.09 10.64 -3.57
CA ARG A 75 10.53 9.78 -2.44
C ARG A 75 9.61 8.56 -2.28
N ALA A 76 10.19 7.36 -2.08
CA ALA A 76 9.40 6.18 -1.79
C ALA A 76 8.53 6.33 -0.53
N CYS A 77 7.22 6.15 -0.68
CA CYS A 77 6.23 6.23 0.39
C CYS A 77 5.82 4.83 0.85
N THR A 78 5.46 4.69 2.12
CA THR A 78 4.89 3.43 2.64
C THR A 78 3.37 3.58 2.71
N HIS A 79 2.66 2.69 2.04
CA HIS A 79 1.20 2.62 2.02
C HIS A 79 0.74 1.43 2.85
N HIS A 80 -0.38 1.58 3.54
CA HIS A 80 -1.07 0.47 4.19
C HIS A 80 -2.22 0.04 3.29
N VAL A 81 -2.17 -1.19 2.78
CA VAL A 81 -3.20 -1.75 1.90
C VAL A 81 -4.07 -2.70 2.71
N TYR A 82 -5.37 -2.48 2.66
CA TYR A 82 -6.38 -3.30 3.35
C TYR A 82 -6.80 -4.47 2.46
N ALA A 83 -7.35 -5.53 3.06
CA ALA A 83 -7.82 -6.71 2.34
C ALA A 83 -8.93 -6.41 1.30
N ASN A 84 -9.61 -5.28 1.41
CA ASN A 84 -10.65 -4.83 0.48
C ASN A 84 -10.09 -4.10 -0.77
N GLY A 85 -8.78 -3.89 -0.88
CA GLY A 85 -8.14 -3.22 -2.02
C GLY A 85 -8.04 -1.69 -1.91
N THR A 86 -8.48 -1.12 -0.79
CA THR A 86 -8.24 0.30 -0.44
C THR A 86 -6.89 0.46 0.26
N GLY A 87 -6.42 1.70 0.42
CA GLY A 87 -5.18 1.93 1.16
C GLY A 87 -4.90 3.36 1.55
N THR A 88 -4.27 3.52 2.71
CA THR A 88 -3.92 4.80 3.31
C THR A 88 -2.43 5.06 3.15
N MET A 89 -2.06 6.32 2.90
CA MET A 89 -0.65 6.74 2.83
C MET A 89 -0.22 7.38 4.16
N ASN A 90 -1.08 8.23 4.74
CA ASN A 90 -0.80 8.93 5.99
C ASN A 90 -1.75 8.51 7.12
N ILE A 91 -1.38 8.91 8.34
CA ILE A 91 -2.24 8.77 9.52
C ILE A 91 -3.44 9.70 9.34
N GLY A 92 -4.66 9.16 9.44
CA GLY A 92 -5.89 9.91 9.22
C GLY A 92 -6.34 10.02 7.75
N ASP A 93 -5.62 9.44 6.79
CA ASP A 93 -6.15 9.23 5.43
C ASP A 93 -7.44 8.39 5.53
N LYS A 94 -8.47 8.79 4.80
CA LYS A 94 -9.65 7.93 4.61
C LYS A 94 -9.24 6.68 3.83
N ARG A 95 -9.89 5.55 4.11
CA ARG A 95 -9.75 4.29 3.37
C ARG A 95 -10.41 4.40 1.99
N GLU A 96 -9.84 5.22 1.13
CA GLU A 96 -10.38 5.51 -0.19
C GLU A 96 -9.51 4.93 -1.31
N TYR A 97 -10.10 4.75 -2.49
CA TYR A 97 -9.43 4.32 -3.72
C TYR A 97 -8.53 5.40 -4.33
N SER A 98 -7.94 6.25 -3.47
CA SER A 98 -7.44 7.61 -3.72
C SER A 98 -8.47 8.67 -3.41
N THR A 99 -8.18 9.45 -2.39
CA THR A 99 -8.36 10.89 -2.50
C THR A 99 -6.97 11.48 -2.53
N ILE A 100 -6.71 12.22 -3.60
CA ILE A 100 -5.74 13.30 -3.61
C ILE A 100 -6.02 14.04 -2.31
N ALA A 101 -5.07 14.08 -1.37
CA ALA A 101 -5.24 14.92 -0.21
C ALA A 101 -5.53 16.32 -0.77
N GLU A 102 -6.76 16.82 -0.58
CA GLU A 102 -7.09 18.20 -0.86
C GLU A 102 -6.00 19.01 -0.18
N ARG A 103 -5.10 19.61 -0.98
CA ARG A 103 -4.20 20.63 -0.49
C ARG A 103 -5.12 21.71 0.05
N ARG A 104 -5.20 21.83 1.37
CA ARG A 104 -5.73 23.05 1.97
C ARG A 104 -4.76 24.16 1.61
N GLU A 105 -5.26 25.10 0.81
CA GLU A 105 -4.66 26.38 0.48
C GLU A 105 -4.47 27.24 1.74
#